data_AF-A0A2D9LBB3-F1
#
_entry.id   AF-A0A2D9LBB3-F1
#
_cell.length_a   1.000
_cell.length_b   1.000
_cell.length_c   1.000
_cell.angle_alpha   90.00
_cell.angle_beta   90.00
_cell.angle_gamma   90.00
#
_symmetry.space_group_name_H-M   'P 1'
#
loop_
_entity.id
_entity.type
_entity.pdbx_description
1 polymer ?
#
loop_
_entity_poly.entity_id
_entity_poly.type
_entity_poly.pdbx_seq_one_letter_code
_entity_poly.pdbx_strand_id
1 'polypeptide(L)'
;AAVILAGAVAASGIGYETYQQGARWLTVLLGPATVALGVPLYQQMHHIRALWRPILCTLPLAASLAAVYAVGIAWLMDAPLSILASLAPKSVTAPIAMGIAEQLGGSVALTLGGLLITGVLASVFVDWGAKWMKISDDRMVGFALGLNGHAIGTARAFEISPTAGAFASLGMGLTGVFTALFLPFVFPF
;
A
#
# COMPACT_ATOMS: atom_id res chain seq x y z
N ALA A 1 -10.39 -11.07 10.55
CA ALA A 1 -10.78 -11.65 9.24
C ALA A 1 -9.70 -12.58 8.67
N ALA A 2 -8.50 -12.09 8.31
CA ALA A 2 -7.45 -12.92 7.68
C ALA A 2 -7.06 -14.17 8.51
N VAL A 3 -6.82 -14.01 9.81
CA VAL A 3 -6.50 -15.14 10.72
C VAL A 3 -7.65 -16.15 10.80
N ILE A 4 -8.89 -15.66 10.83
CA ILE A 4 -10.10 -16.51 10.85
C ILE A 4 -10.18 -17.31 9.54
N LEU A 5 -9.91 -16.66 8.41
CA LEU A 5 -9.98 -17.29 7.09
C LEU A 5 -8.86 -18.32 6.91
N ALA A 6 -7.64 -17.99 7.33
CA ALA A 6 -6.51 -18.93 7.35
C ALA A 6 -6.83 -20.15 8.24
N GLY A 7 -7.39 -19.93 9.44
CA GLY A 7 -7.83 -20.99 10.34
C GLY A 7 -8.95 -21.85 9.74
N ALA A 8 -9.92 -21.24 9.06
CA ALA A 8 -11.01 -21.95 8.40
C ALA A 8 -10.51 -22.84 7.25
N VAL A 9 -9.57 -22.34 6.43
CA VAL A 9 -8.95 -23.13 5.36
C VAL A 9 -8.18 -24.31 5.97
N ALA A 10 -7.36 -24.05 7.00
CA ALA A 10 -6.60 -25.10 7.68
C ALA A 10 -7.52 -26.17 8.32
N ALA A 11 -8.63 -25.76 8.95
CA ALA A 11 -9.58 -26.68 9.56
C ALA A 11 -10.43 -27.46 8.54
N SER A 12 -10.65 -26.90 7.34
CA SER A 12 -11.44 -27.54 6.29
C SER A 12 -10.74 -28.72 5.60
N GLY A 13 -9.42 -28.88 5.81
CA GLY A 13 -8.60 -29.87 5.12
C GLY A 13 -8.41 -29.60 3.62
N ILE A 14 -8.93 -28.48 3.10
CA ILE A 14 -8.75 -28.06 1.71
C ILE A 14 -7.30 -27.55 1.57
N GLY A 15 -6.56 -28.13 0.63
CA GLY A 15 -5.20 -27.66 0.32
C GLY A 15 -5.21 -26.19 -0.14
N TYR A 16 -4.16 -25.44 0.21
CA TYR A 16 -4.03 -24.02 -0.16
C TYR A 16 -4.16 -23.81 -1.67
N GLU A 17 -3.59 -24.70 -2.48
CA GLU A 17 -3.70 -24.62 -3.94
C GLU A 17 -5.14 -24.72 -4.44
N THR A 18 -5.95 -25.61 -3.85
CA THR A 18 -7.36 -25.77 -4.23
C THR A 18 -8.16 -24.52 -3.84
N TYR A 19 -7.90 -23.95 -2.67
CA TYR A 19 -8.47 -22.66 -2.26
C TYR A 19 -8.07 -21.54 -3.23
N GLN A 20 -6.79 -21.46 -3.58
CA GLN A 20 -6.27 -20.43 -4.48
C GLN A 20 -6.85 -20.54 -5.90
N GLN A 21 -7.02 -21.77 -6.41
CA GLN A 21 -7.69 -22.00 -7.69
C GLN A 21 -9.15 -21.52 -7.66
N GLY A 22 -9.88 -21.82 -6.57
CA GLY A 22 -11.25 -21.33 -6.38
C GLY A 22 -11.36 -19.81 -6.22
N ALA A 23 -10.33 -19.17 -5.67
CA ALA A 23 -10.27 -17.72 -5.47
C ALA A 23 -9.72 -16.94 -6.68
N ARG A 24 -9.27 -17.62 -7.75
CA ARG A 24 -8.55 -17.01 -8.88
C ARG A 24 -9.31 -15.87 -9.58
N TRP A 25 -10.64 -15.89 -9.56
CA TRP A 25 -11.47 -14.82 -10.12
C TRP A 25 -11.28 -13.48 -9.37
N LEU A 26 -10.92 -13.49 -8.08
CA LEU A 26 -10.58 -12.27 -7.33
C LEU A 26 -9.30 -11.63 -7.90
N THR A 27 -8.32 -12.45 -8.28
CA THR A 27 -7.10 -11.98 -8.93
C THR A 27 -7.41 -11.32 -10.28
N VAL A 28 -8.40 -11.82 -11.03
CA VAL A 28 -8.83 -11.19 -12.30
C VAL A 28 -9.41 -9.79 -12.06
N LEU A 29 -10.13 -9.58 -10.96
CA LEU A 29 -10.71 -8.28 -10.61
C LEU A 29 -9.67 -7.22 -10.22
N LEU A 30 -8.41 -7.61 -10.00
CA LEU A 30 -7.31 -6.68 -9.73
C LEU A 30 -7.05 -5.74 -10.91
N GLY A 31 -7.20 -6.21 -12.15
CA GLY A 31 -7.04 -5.38 -13.35
C GLY A 31 -8.02 -4.20 -13.36
N PRO A 32 -9.34 -4.46 -13.34
CA PRO A 32 -10.36 -3.42 -13.21
C PRO A 32 -10.18 -2.54 -11.97
N ALA A 33 -9.82 -3.12 -10.82
CA ALA A 33 -9.55 -2.35 -9.60
C ALA A 33 -8.38 -1.37 -9.79
N THR A 34 -7.32 -1.77 -10.51
CA THR A 34 -6.18 -0.90 -10.83
C THR A 34 -6.61 0.27 -11.69
N VAL A 35 -7.40 0.03 -12.74
CA VAL A 35 -7.94 1.09 -13.60
C VAL A 35 -8.85 2.02 -12.81
N ALA A 36 -9.68 1.47 -11.92
CA ALA A 36 -10.59 2.24 -11.07
C ALA A 36 -9.85 3.16 -10.09
N LEU A 37 -8.58 2.91 -9.74
CA LEU A 37 -7.76 3.85 -8.97
C LEU A 37 -7.53 5.19 -9.70
N GLY A 38 -7.76 5.25 -11.01
CA GLY A 38 -7.80 6.52 -11.75
C GLY A 38 -8.97 7.43 -11.32
N VAL A 39 -10.08 6.87 -10.85
CA VAL A 39 -11.27 7.61 -10.41
C VAL A 39 -10.97 8.56 -9.23
N PRO A 40 -10.39 8.10 -8.10
CA PRO A 40 -10.05 9.02 -7.01
C PRO A 40 -9.00 10.07 -7.43
N LEU A 41 -8.03 9.72 -8.27
CA LEU A 41 -7.06 10.71 -8.80
C LEU A 41 -7.74 11.78 -9.66
N TYR A 42 -8.69 11.38 -10.51
CA TYR A 42 -9.46 12.31 -11.33
C TYR A 42 -10.36 13.21 -10.48
N GLN A 43 -11.10 12.63 -9.53
CA GLN A 43 -11.99 13.38 -8.63
C GLN A 43 -11.22 14.39 -7.77
N GLN A 44 -9.99 14.07 -7.38
CA GLN A 44 -9.14 14.93 -6.56
C GLN A 44 -8.15 15.77 -7.39
N MET A 45 -8.29 15.82 -8.72
CA MET A 45 -7.38 16.54 -9.62
C MET A 45 -7.26 18.03 -9.27
N HIS A 46 -8.34 18.66 -8.81
CA HIS A 46 -8.30 20.05 -8.35
C HIS A 46 -7.36 20.23 -7.14
N HIS A 47 -7.37 19.29 -6.19
CA HIS A 47 -6.45 19.31 -5.05
C HIS A 47 -5.00 19.04 -5.46
N ILE A 48 -4.78 18.12 -6.41
CA ILE A 48 -3.44 17.89 -6.97
C ILE A 48 -2.88 19.18 -7.57
N ARG A 49 -3.69 19.91 -8.36
CA ARG A 49 -3.28 21.19 -8.96
C ARG A 49 -3.07 22.29 -7.93
N ALA A 50 -3.89 22.35 -6.88
CA ALA A 50 -3.74 23.35 -5.83
C ALA A 50 -2.52 23.09 -4.92
N LEU A 51 -2.19 21.82 -4.68
CA LEU A 51 -1.17 21.38 -3.72
C LEU A 51 0.02 20.70 -4.40
N TRP A 52 0.25 20.97 -5.68
CA TRP A 52 1.28 20.30 -6.48
C TRP A 52 2.67 20.43 -5.87
N ARG A 53 3.01 21.60 -5.29
CA ARG A 53 4.31 21.85 -4.66
C ARG A 53 4.53 20.95 -3.42
N PRO A 54 3.66 20.98 -2.39
CA PRO A 54 3.75 20.05 -1.27
C PRO A 54 3.80 18.58 -1.70
N ILE A 55 2.94 18.18 -2.64
CA ILE A 55 2.88 16.80 -3.13
C ILE A 55 4.21 16.40 -3.78
N LEU A 56 4.76 17.24 -4.65
CA LEU A 56 6.01 16.96 -5.35
C LEU A 56 7.20 16.81 -4.41
N CYS A 57 7.22 17.52 -3.28
CA CYS A 57 8.29 17.39 -2.29
C CYS A 57 8.08 16.21 -1.34
N THR A 58 6.84 15.99 -0.87
CA THR A 58 6.55 15.02 0.20
C THR A 58 6.36 13.60 -0.31
N LEU A 59 5.71 13.42 -1.47
CA LEU A 59 5.39 12.11 -2.02
C LEU A 59 6.64 11.28 -2.34
N PRO A 60 7.64 11.78 -3.10
CA PRO A 60 8.81 10.97 -3.43
C PRO A 60 9.61 10.59 -2.19
N LEU A 61 9.79 11.54 -1.27
CA LEU A 61 10.49 11.28 -0.01
C LEU A 61 9.79 10.20 0.80
N ALA A 62 8.48 10.32 1.03
CA ALA A 62 7.73 9.34 1.81
C ALA A 62 7.73 7.95 1.16
N ALA A 63 7.45 7.87 -0.14
CA ALA A 63 7.39 6.62 -0.88
C ALA A 63 8.75 5.91 -0.95
N SER A 64 9.82 6.65 -1.26
CA SER A 64 11.18 6.11 -1.28
C SER A 64 11.65 5.66 0.09
N LEU A 65 11.41 6.44 1.15
CA LEU A 65 11.76 6.05 2.52
C LEU A 65 11.05 4.75 2.93
N ALA A 66 9.77 4.60 2.59
CA ALA A 66 9.02 3.40 2.91
C ALA A 66 9.62 2.11 2.29
N ALA A 67 10.17 2.21 1.09
CA ALA A 67 10.90 1.12 0.44
C ALA A 67 12.30 0.92 1.04
N VAL A 68 13.06 2.01 1.22
CA VAL A 68 14.43 1.99 1.74
C VAL A 68 14.50 1.38 3.13
N TYR A 69 13.62 1.76 4.06
CA TYR A 69 13.64 1.18 5.41
C TYR A 69 13.28 -0.31 5.38
N ALA A 70 12.29 -0.70 4.59
CA ALA A 70 11.87 -2.10 4.53
C ALA A 70 12.95 -3.01 3.94
N VAL A 71 13.52 -2.60 2.80
CA VAL A 71 14.60 -3.33 2.13
C VAL A 71 15.88 -3.27 2.95
N GLY A 72 16.22 -2.11 3.51
CA GLY A 72 17.44 -1.92 4.31
C GLY A 72 17.44 -2.73 5.60
N ILE A 73 16.30 -2.80 6.31
CA ILE A 73 16.16 -3.67 7.50
C ILE A 73 16.32 -5.14 7.10
N ALA A 74 15.64 -5.58 6.03
CA ALA A 74 15.74 -6.97 5.58
C ALA A 74 17.15 -7.33 5.10
N TRP A 75 17.83 -6.41 4.41
CA TRP A 75 19.22 -6.57 3.99
C TRP A 75 20.17 -6.67 5.19
N LEU A 76 19.95 -5.86 6.25
CA LEU A 76 20.73 -5.94 7.49
C LEU A 76 20.53 -7.28 8.22
N MET A 77 19.40 -7.95 8.00
CA MET A 77 19.10 -9.29 8.50
C MET A 77 19.60 -10.42 7.59
N ASP A 78 20.41 -10.09 6.57
CA ASP A 78 20.95 -11.03 5.58
C ASP A 78 19.85 -11.77 4.80
N ALA A 79 18.73 -11.08 4.53
CA ALA A 79 17.62 -11.66 3.78
C ALA A 79 17.99 -11.87 2.30
N PRO A 80 17.58 -13.00 1.68
CA PRO A 80 17.81 -13.26 0.27
C PRO A 80 17.10 -12.25 -0.63
N LEU A 81 17.61 -12.08 -1.85
CA LEU A 81 17.11 -11.12 -2.83
C LEU A 81 15.60 -11.26 -3.10
N SER A 82 15.08 -12.49 -3.08
CA SER A 82 13.64 -12.75 -3.27
C SER A 82 12.78 -12.11 -2.18
N ILE A 83 13.26 -12.05 -0.94
CA ILE A 83 12.57 -11.36 0.17
C ILE A 83 12.72 -9.84 0.02
N LEU A 84 13.90 -9.36 -0.37
CA LEU A 84 14.11 -7.93 -0.63
C LEU A 84 13.17 -7.42 -1.74
N ALA A 85 13.07 -8.17 -2.85
CA ALA A 85 12.19 -7.90 -3.97
C ALA A 85 10.70 -7.93 -3.57
N SER A 86 10.31 -8.81 -2.64
CA SER A 86 8.95 -8.82 -2.06
C SER A 86 8.64 -7.60 -1.20
N LEU A 87 9.64 -7.10 -0.45
CA LEU A 87 9.42 -6.00 0.50
C LEU A 87 9.47 -4.63 -0.18
N ALA A 88 10.19 -4.50 -1.28
CA ALA A 88 10.36 -3.24 -1.99
C ALA A 88 9.02 -2.60 -2.41
N PRO A 89 8.05 -3.32 -3.02
CA PRO A 89 6.75 -2.77 -3.39
C PRO A 89 5.67 -2.92 -2.30
N LYS A 90 5.99 -3.33 -1.06
CA LYS A 90 4.96 -3.56 -0.02
C LYS A 90 4.08 -2.34 0.28
N SER A 91 4.63 -1.15 -0.02
CA SER A 91 4.05 0.15 0.33
C SER A 91 3.23 0.76 -0.82
N VAL A 92 2.68 -0.07 -1.71
CA VAL A 92 1.63 0.34 -2.67
C VAL A 92 0.43 -0.58 -2.59
N THR A 93 -0.69 -0.18 -3.21
CA THR A 93 -1.93 -0.96 -3.21
C THR A 93 -1.76 -2.32 -3.90
N ALA A 94 -2.44 -3.34 -3.37
CA ALA A 94 -2.26 -4.75 -3.68
C ALA A 94 -2.09 -5.08 -5.19
N PRO A 95 -2.99 -4.66 -6.10
CA PRO A 95 -2.81 -4.86 -7.54
C PRO A 95 -1.47 -4.37 -8.10
N ILE A 96 -1.05 -3.16 -7.71
CA ILE A 96 0.20 -2.55 -8.18
C ILE A 96 1.38 -3.29 -7.56
N ALA A 97 1.30 -3.59 -6.26
CA ALA A 97 2.34 -4.29 -5.52
C ALA A 97 2.64 -5.67 -6.11
N MET A 98 1.59 -6.42 -6.47
CA MET A 98 1.71 -7.75 -7.07
C MET A 98 2.41 -7.68 -8.42
N GLY A 99 1.99 -6.78 -9.31
CA GLY A 99 2.62 -6.63 -10.62
C GLY A 99 4.10 -6.27 -10.54
N ILE A 100 4.47 -5.40 -9.59
CA ILE A 100 5.88 -5.04 -9.38
C ILE A 100 6.67 -6.20 -8.76
N ALA A 101 6.11 -6.88 -7.76
CA ALA A 101 6.79 -8.01 -7.10
C ALA A 101 7.09 -9.15 -8.08
N GLU A 102 6.14 -9.48 -8.98
CA GLU A 102 6.36 -10.49 -10.02
C GLU A 102 7.47 -10.09 -11.00
N GLN A 103 7.50 -8.81 -11.41
CA GLN A 103 8.56 -8.28 -12.28
C GLN A 103 9.95 -8.32 -11.62
N LEU A 104 10.01 -8.09 -10.30
CA LEU A 104 11.25 -8.12 -9.53
C LEU A 104 11.66 -9.54 -9.08
N GLY A 105 10.88 -10.59 -9.41
CA GLY A 105 11.15 -11.95 -8.96
C GLY A 105 10.91 -12.20 -7.46
N GLY A 106 10.10 -11.34 -6.83
CA GLY A 106 9.68 -11.48 -5.44
C GLY A 106 8.47 -12.41 -5.27
N SER A 107 8.24 -12.85 -4.03
CA SER A 107 7.00 -13.51 -3.62
C SER A 107 5.84 -12.52 -3.46
N VAL A 108 4.78 -12.73 -4.23
CA VAL A 108 3.49 -12.02 -4.10
C VAL A 108 2.90 -12.20 -2.69
N ALA A 109 2.97 -13.41 -2.14
CA ALA A 109 2.41 -13.71 -0.82
C ALA A 109 3.07 -12.87 0.29
N LEU A 110 4.41 -12.75 0.26
CA LEU A 110 5.15 -11.93 1.21
C LEU A 110 4.83 -10.44 1.04
N THR A 111 4.74 -9.98 -0.21
CA THR A 111 4.38 -8.59 -0.53
C THR A 111 3.03 -8.21 0.05
N LEU A 112 2.01 -9.05 -0.18
CA LEU A 112 0.65 -8.84 0.34
C LEU A 112 0.59 -8.95 1.87
N GLY A 113 1.34 -9.87 2.46
CA GLY A 113 1.47 -9.96 3.92
C GLY A 113 2.05 -8.67 4.51
N GLY A 114 3.13 -8.16 3.93
CA GLY A 114 3.75 -6.91 4.34
C GLY A 114 2.81 -5.72 4.22
N LEU A 115 2.08 -5.63 3.11
CA LEU A 115 1.06 -4.61 2.84
C LEU A 115 -0.04 -4.60 3.91
N LEU A 116 -0.56 -5.79 4.26
CA LEU A 116 -1.60 -5.91 5.29
C LEU A 116 -1.09 -5.43 6.66
N ILE A 117 0.12 -5.85 7.04
CA ILE A 117 0.73 -5.44 8.31
C ILE A 117 0.88 -3.91 8.35
N THR A 118 1.46 -3.31 7.31
CA THR A 118 1.67 -1.86 7.28
C THR A 118 0.37 -1.08 7.23
N GLY A 119 -0.62 -1.58 6.48
CA GLY A 119 -1.97 -1.03 6.41
C GLY A 119 -2.65 -0.95 7.77
N VAL A 120 -2.64 -2.07 8.50
CA VAL A 120 -3.24 -2.14 9.84
C VAL A 120 -2.49 -1.24 10.83
N LEU A 121 -1.15 -1.30 10.83
CA LEU A 121 -0.35 -0.46 11.72
C LEU A 121 -0.60 1.03 11.47
N ALA A 122 -0.61 1.47 10.21
CA ALA A 122 -0.90 2.86 9.86
C ALA A 122 -2.28 3.30 10.39
N SER A 123 -3.31 2.48 10.20
CA SER A 123 -4.67 2.78 10.69
C SER A 123 -4.78 2.84 12.21
N VAL A 124 -4.03 2.01 12.94
CA VAL A 124 -4.03 2.00 14.42
C VAL A 124 -3.25 3.17 14.99
N PHE A 125 -2.10 3.49 14.41
CA PHE A 125 -1.17 4.49 14.96
C PHE A 125 -1.43 5.92 14.48
N VAL A 126 -2.31 6.14 13.50
CA VAL A 126 -2.57 7.49 12.96
C VAL A 126 -3.03 8.48 14.04
N ASP A 127 -3.98 8.10 14.89
CA ASP A 127 -4.55 9.01 15.89
C ASP A 127 -3.50 9.39 16.94
N TRP A 128 -2.64 8.42 17.30
CA TRP A 128 -1.52 8.65 18.20
C TRP A 128 -0.46 9.56 17.57
N GLY A 129 -0.08 9.30 16.32
CA GLY A 129 0.89 10.10 15.57
C GLY A 129 0.42 11.54 15.34
N ALA A 130 -0.85 11.72 14.96
CA ALA A 130 -1.44 13.04 14.74
C ALA A 130 -1.46 13.87 16.04
N LYS A 131 -1.86 13.26 17.17
CA LYS A 131 -1.84 13.93 18.49
C LYS A 131 -0.44 14.29 18.93
N TRP A 132 0.52 13.38 18.78
CA TRP A 132 1.91 13.61 19.19
C TRP A 132 2.56 14.75 18.40
N MET A 133 2.31 14.80 17.09
CA MET A 133 2.80 15.87 16.21
C MET A 133 1.92 17.14 16.24
N LYS A 134 0.85 17.18 17.04
CA LYS A 134 -0.13 18.28 17.13
C LYS A 134 -0.75 18.64 15.77
N ILE A 135 -1.00 17.64 14.94
CA ILE A 135 -1.66 17.80 13.63
C ILE A 135 -3.16 17.64 13.82
N SER A 136 -3.91 18.67 13.46
CA SER A 136 -5.38 18.68 13.50
C SER A 136 -6.03 18.86 12.12
N ASP A 137 -5.23 18.92 11.04
CA ASP A 137 -5.73 19.07 9.68
C ASP A 137 -6.01 17.69 9.07
N ASP A 138 -7.29 17.38 8.88
CA ASP A 138 -7.78 16.13 8.27
C ASP A 138 -7.15 15.84 6.91
N ARG A 139 -6.77 16.87 6.14
CA ARG A 139 -6.11 16.69 4.83
C ARG A 139 -4.73 16.08 5.00
N MET A 140 -3.98 16.55 6.00
CA MET A 140 -2.65 16.03 6.31
C MET A 140 -2.72 14.62 6.88
N VAL A 141 -3.65 14.39 7.81
CA VAL A 141 -3.91 13.06 8.40
C VAL A 141 -4.32 12.05 7.32
N GLY A 142 -5.27 12.45 6.46
CA GLY A 142 -5.73 11.65 5.34
C GLY A 142 -4.60 11.33 4.37
N PHE A 143 -3.86 12.34 3.90
CA PHE A 143 -2.76 12.12 2.97
C PHE A 143 -1.68 11.18 3.54
N ALA A 144 -1.32 11.34 4.81
CA ALA A 144 -0.38 10.45 5.49
C ALA A 144 -0.90 9.00 5.61
N LEU A 145 -2.19 8.83 5.93
CA LEU A 145 -2.84 7.51 5.94
C LEU A 145 -2.86 6.86 4.54
N GLY A 146 -3.11 7.63 3.49
CA GLY A 146 -3.10 7.14 2.11
C GLY A 146 -1.72 6.67 1.68
N LEU A 147 -0.68 7.45 2.00
CA LEU A 147 0.72 7.14 1.73
C LEU A 147 1.19 5.85 2.40
N ASN A 148 0.83 5.65 3.67
CA ASN A 148 1.40 4.58 4.49
C ASN A 148 0.49 3.36 4.65
N GLY A 149 -0.83 3.55 4.59
CA GLY A 149 -1.83 2.54 4.91
C GLY A 149 -2.63 2.01 3.72
N HIS A 150 -2.46 2.57 2.53
CA HIS A 150 -3.11 2.14 1.28
C HIS A 150 -4.64 2.11 1.42
N ALA A 151 -5.30 1.07 0.90
CA ALA A 151 -6.75 0.91 0.97
C ALA A 151 -7.26 0.81 2.42
N ILE A 152 -6.52 0.13 3.32
CA ILE A 152 -6.91 -0.03 4.73
C ILE A 152 -6.82 1.31 5.47
N GLY A 153 -5.74 2.05 5.26
CA GLY A 153 -5.56 3.41 5.79
C GLY A 153 -6.57 4.39 5.21
N THR A 154 -6.90 4.25 3.92
CA THR A 154 -7.91 5.08 3.26
C THR A 154 -9.30 4.82 3.83
N ALA A 155 -9.66 3.56 4.08
CA ALA A 155 -10.91 3.22 4.75
C ALA A 155 -10.98 3.85 6.16
N ARG A 156 -9.90 3.74 6.93
CA ARG A 156 -9.79 4.42 8.24
C ARG A 156 -9.91 5.94 8.12
N ALA A 157 -9.33 6.54 7.09
CA ALA A 157 -9.42 7.97 6.86
C ALA A 157 -10.86 8.44 6.60
N PHE A 158 -11.68 7.64 5.88
CA PHE A 158 -13.11 7.93 5.71
C PHE A 158 -13.91 7.86 7.02
N GLU A 159 -13.48 7.05 7.98
CA GLU A 159 -14.07 7.03 9.33
C GLU A 159 -13.73 8.28 10.14
N ILE A 160 -12.59 8.91 9.87
CA ILE A 160 -12.18 10.18 10.51
C ILE A 160 -13.01 11.32 9.93
N SER A 161 -12.95 11.52 8.61
CA SER A 161 -13.80 12.48 7.92
C SER A 161 -13.84 12.24 6.40
N PRO A 162 -14.86 12.75 5.69
CA PRO A 162 -14.89 12.71 4.23
C PRO A 162 -13.66 13.37 3.59
N THR A 163 -13.14 14.44 4.20
CA THR A 163 -11.94 15.15 3.73
C THR A 163 -10.68 14.31 3.91
N ALA A 164 -10.51 13.66 5.06
CA ALA A 164 -9.39 12.76 5.29
C ALA A 164 -9.41 11.59 4.30
N GLY A 165 -10.57 10.97 4.08
CA GLY A 165 -10.72 9.89 3.11
C GLY A 165 -10.40 10.30 1.65
N ALA A 166 -10.82 11.51 1.25
CA ALA A 166 -10.49 12.06 -0.06
C ALA A 166 -8.97 12.25 -0.26
N PHE A 167 -8.29 12.83 0.73
CA PHE A 167 -6.84 13.02 0.69
C PHE A 167 -6.06 11.71 0.82
N ALA A 168 -6.56 10.74 1.57
CA ALA A 168 -5.99 9.40 1.64
C ALA A 168 -6.08 8.68 0.29
N SER A 169 -7.22 8.79 -0.39
CA SER A 169 -7.41 8.22 -1.73
C SER A 169 -6.42 8.81 -2.74
N LEU A 170 -6.18 10.13 -2.66
CA LEU A 170 -5.17 10.82 -3.45
C LEU A 170 -3.76 10.30 -3.11
N GLY A 171 -3.39 10.22 -1.83
CA GLY A 171 -2.07 9.74 -1.39
C GLY A 171 -1.79 8.30 -1.83
N MET A 172 -2.77 7.41 -1.69
CA MET A 172 -2.71 6.02 -2.15
C MET A 172 -2.47 5.95 -3.67
N GLY A 173 -3.25 6.68 -4.46
CA GLY A 173 -3.15 6.67 -5.93
C GLY A 173 -1.79 7.19 -6.41
N LEU A 174 -1.34 8.32 -5.86
CA LEU A 174 -0.05 8.93 -6.22
C LEU A 174 1.14 8.05 -5.83
N THR A 175 1.10 7.41 -4.66
CA THR A 175 2.16 6.49 -4.21
C THR A 175 2.24 5.27 -5.13
N GLY A 176 1.09 4.77 -5.56
CA GLY A 176 0.96 3.71 -6.57
C GLY A 176 1.67 4.07 -7.87
N VAL A 177 1.33 5.23 -8.44
CA VAL A 177 1.94 5.73 -9.69
C VAL A 177 3.44 5.94 -9.52
N PHE A 178 3.87 6.60 -8.44
CA PHE A 178 5.28 6.88 -8.19
C PHE A 178 6.09 5.58 -8.06
N THR A 179 5.66 4.65 -7.22
CA THR A 179 6.42 3.41 -6.99
C THR A 179 6.45 2.53 -8.23
N ALA A 180 5.33 2.43 -8.96
CA ALA A 180 5.28 1.65 -10.22
C ALA A 180 6.22 2.19 -11.28
N LEU A 181 6.39 3.52 -11.35
CA LEU A 181 7.29 4.15 -12.31
C LEU A 181 8.74 4.08 -11.85
N PHE A 182 9.05 4.28 -10.57
CA PHE A 182 10.43 4.48 -10.12
C PHE A 182 11.09 3.21 -9.57
N LEU A 183 10.35 2.33 -8.88
CA LEU A 183 10.95 1.19 -8.19
C LEU A 183 11.67 0.21 -9.13
N PRO A 184 11.13 -0.15 -10.32
CA PRO A 184 11.83 -1.05 -11.24
C PRO A 184 13.18 -0.54 -11.76
N PHE A 185 13.41 0.78 -11.75
CA PHE A 185 14.70 1.37 -12.16
C PHE A 185 15.73 1.41 -11.03
N VAL A 186 15.27 1.38 -9.78
CA VAL A 186 16.14 1.51 -8.60
C VAL A 186 16.56 0.15 -8.07
N PHE A 187 15.71 -0.88 -8.20
CA PHE A 187 16.04 -2.21 -7.73
C PHE A 187 17.00 -2.89 -8.71
N PRO A 188 18.24 -3.21 -8.29
CA PRO A 188 19.20 -3.89 -9.16
C PRO A 188 18.75 -5.33 -9.42
N PHE A 189 18.80 -5.74 -10.69
CA PHE A 189 18.58 -7.12 -11.12
C PHE A 189 19.76 -8.02 -10.73
#